data_AF-A0A2V7IPI9-F1
#
_entry.id   AF-A0A2V7IPI9-F1
#
_cell.length_a   1.000
_cell.length_b   1.000
_cell.length_c   1.000
_cell.angle_alpha   90.00
_cell.angle_beta   90.00
_cell.angle_gamma   90.00
#
_symmetry.space_group_name_H-M   'P 1'
#
loop_
_entity.id
_entity.type
_entity.pdbx_description
1 polymer ?
#
loop_
_entity_poly.entity_id
_entity_poly.type
_entity_poly.pdbx_seq_one_letter_code
_entity_poly.pdbx_strand_id
1 'polypeptide(L)'
;MIEVPTPQRAQAAAIQHRLSEGLGRIDPHHRLLGRPVAYRIIDGTTLEITYRDVPGIAEAEVLGVKRLIGVDCFCTVAPQTAETVLVRFVVSLK
;
A
#
# COMPACT_ATOMS: atom_id res chain seq x y z
N MET A 1 21.04 9.83 20.59
CA MET A 1 19.85 9.14 21.14
C MET A 1 19.33 8.24 20.03
N ILE A 2 19.20 6.94 20.27
CA ILE A 2 18.67 6.00 19.29
C ILE A 2 17.17 5.92 19.58
N GLU A 3 16.33 6.56 18.75
CA GLU A 3 14.87 6.37 18.83
C GLU A 3 14.58 4.90 18.55
N VAL A 4 14.17 4.15 19.58
CA VAL A 4 13.64 2.80 19.40
C VAL A 4 12.32 2.96 18.63
N PRO A 5 12.17 2.38 17.42
CA PRO A 5 10.93 2.47 16.68
C PRO A 5 9.80 1.89 17.52
N THR A 6 8.68 2.61 17.63
CA THR A 6 7.48 2.02 18.22
C THR A 6 7.10 0.76 17.43
N PRO A 7 6.49 -0.26 18.06
CA PRO A 7 6.11 -1.51 17.39
C PRO A 7 5.34 -1.27 16.08
N GLN A 8 4.50 -0.24 16.05
CA GLN A 8 3.71 0.14 14.87
C GLN A 8 4.57 0.70 13.73
N ARG A 9 5.61 1.49 14.04
CA ARG A 9 6.58 1.95 13.03
C ARG A 9 7.38 0.79 12.45
N ALA A 10 7.78 -0.17 13.28
CA ALA A 10 8.47 -1.37 12.83
C ALA A 10 7.58 -2.22 11.90
N GLN A 11 6.30 -2.41 12.26
CA GLN A 11 5.34 -3.13 11.43
C GLN A 11 5.06 -2.41 10.10
N ALA A 12 4.91 -1.08 10.13
CA ALA A 12 4.74 -0.28 8.92
C ALA A 12 5.96 -0.39 7.98
N ALA A 13 7.17 -0.34 8.53
CA ALA A 13 8.40 -0.54 7.76
C ALA A 13 8.47 -1.97 7.16
N ALA A 14 8.06 -2.99 7.91
CA ALA A 14 7.99 -4.36 7.41
C ALA A 14 6.94 -4.53 6.28
N ILE A 15 5.80 -3.84 6.37
CA ILE A 15 4.82 -3.80 5.28
C ILE A 15 5.41 -3.10 4.04
N GLN A 16 6.03 -1.94 4.21
CA GLN A 16 6.68 -1.22 3.12
C GLN A 16 7.75 -2.07 2.43
N HIS A 17 8.58 -2.79 3.19
CA HIS A 17 9.60 -3.69 2.66
C HIS A 17 8.97 -4.82 1.82
N ARG A 18 7.98 -5.53 2.39
CA ARG A 18 7.26 -6.60 1.68
C ARG A 18 6.61 -6.13 0.39
N LEU A 19 6.07 -4.90 0.37
CA LEU A 19 5.53 -4.31 -0.84
C LEU A 19 6.63 -4.00 -1.86
N SER A 20 7.73 -3.38 -1.44
CA SER A 20 8.84 -3.07 -2.36
C SER A 20 9.43 -4.30 -3.05
N GLU A 21 9.57 -5.41 -2.34
CA GLU A 21 10.11 -6.66 -2.90
C GLU A 21 9.06 -7.48 -3.67
N GLY A 22 7.83 -7.48 -3.17
CA GLY A 22 6.77 -8.36 -3.67
C GLY A 22 6.02 -7.80 -4.86
N LEU A 23 5.90 -6.47 -5.00
CA LEU A 23 5.03 -5.85 -6.00
C LEU A 23 5.42 -6.24 -7.43
N GLY A 24 6.72 -6.32 -7.72
CA GLY A 24 7.21 -6.75 -9.03
C GLY A 24 6.83 -8.19 -9.43
N ARG A 25 6.39 -9.03 -8.47
CA ARG A 25 5.94 -10.40 -8.74
C ARG A 25 4.43 -10.51 -8.95
N ILE A 26 3.65 -9.59 -8.38
CA ILE A 26 2.18 -9.67 -8.33
C ILE A 26 1.48 -8.65 -9.24
N ASP A 27 2.22 -7.70 -9.79
CA ASP A 27 1.72 -6.64 -10.67
C ASP A 27 2.25 -6.84 -12.10
N PRO A 28 1.80 -7.89 -12.83
CA PRO A 28 2.31 -8.22 -14.15
C PRO A 28 2.02 -7.14 -15.20
N HIS A 29 1.05 -6.26 -14.92
CA HIS A 29 0.66 -5.16 -15.80
C HIS A 29 1.31 -3.82 -15.40
N HIS A 30 2.18 -3.82 -14.38
CA HIS A 30 2.87 -2.63 -13.88
C HIS A 30 1.92 -1.45 -13.60
N ARG A 31 0.75 -1.76 -13.05
CA ARG A 31 -0.28 -0.75 -12.75
C ARG A 31 0.09 0.06 -11.51
N LEU A 32 0.71 -0.59 -10.53
CA LEU A 32 1.14 0.00 -9.25
C LEU A 32 2.66 0.18 -9.20
N LEU A 33 3.43 -0.74 -9.78
CA LEU A 33 4.88 -0.66 -9.84
C LEU A 33 5.31 0.60 -10.60
N GLY A 34 6.23 1.36 -10.01
CA GLY A 34 6.71 2.63 -10.57
C GLY A 34 5.76 3.82 -10.40
N ARG A 35 4.59 3.63 -9.77
CA ARG A 35 3.67 4.73 -9.46
C ARG A 35 4.08 5.48 -8.19
N PRO A 36 3.79 6.79 -8.10
CA PRO A 36 3.96 7.53 -6.86
C PRO A 36 3.19 6.86 -5.72
N VAL A 37 3.90 6.48 -4.67
CA VAL A 37 3.33 5.85 -3.47
C VAL A 37 3.66 6.68 -2.23
N ALA A 38 2.68 6.88 -1.36
CA ALA A 38 2.83 7.54 -0.08
C ALA A 38 2.41 6.60 1.06
N TYR A 39 3.18 6.61 2.14
CA TYR A 39 2.92 5.85 3.37
C TYR A 39 2.65 6.83 4.50
N ARG A 40 1.52 6.69 5.19
CA ARG A 40 1.15 7.56 6.31
C ARG A 40 0.58 6.74 7.46
N ILE A 41 1.16 6.92 8.65
CA ILE A 41 0.55 6.41 9.89
C ILE A 41 -0.47 7.43 10.38
N ILE A 42 -1.68 6.96 10.68
CA ILE A 42 -2.81 7.73 11.20
C ILE A 42 -3.08 7.21 12.62
N ASP A 43 -3.17 8.13 13.58
CA ASP A 43 -3.45 7.89 15.00
C ASP A 43 -2.58 6.80 15.67
N GLY A 44 -1.41 6.53 15.09
CA GLY A 44 -0.47 5.51 15.58
C GLY A 44 -0.89 4.06 15.31
N THR A 45 -2.14 3.80 14.90
CA THR A 45 -2.71 2.45 14.82
C THR A 45 -3.04 2.00 13.40
N THR A 46 -2.99 2.90 12.42
CA THR A 46 -3.40 2.61 11.05
C THR A 46 -2.36 3.09 10.07
N LEU A 47 -1.99 2.25 9.11
CA LEU A 47 -1.15 2.61 7.98
C LEU A 47 -2.04 2.81 6.74
N GLU A 48 -2.00 4.00 6.18
CA GLU A 48 -2.54 4.32 4.88
C GLU A 48 -1.41 4.26 3.83
N ILE A 49 -1.67 3.54 2.74
CA ILE A 49 -0.78 3.39 1.58
C ILE A 49 -1.55 3.91 0.38
N THR A 50 -1.10 5.00 -0.22
CA THR A 50 -1.80 5.65 -1.35
C THR A 50 -0.93 5.63 -2.59
N TYR A 51 -1.41 4.95 -3.63
CA TYR A 51 -0.86 5.01 -4.99
C TYR A 51 -1.63 6.04 -5.81
N ARG A 52 -0.91 6.90 -6.52
CA ARG A 52 -1.48 7.93 -7.41
C ARG A 52 -1.13 7.63 -8.87
N ASP A 53 -1.85 8.28 -9.77
CA ASP A 53 -1.61 8.24 -11.22
C ASP A 53 -1.66 6.82 -11.78
N VAL A 54 -2.50 5.98 -11.17
CA VAL A 54 -2.72 4.59 -11.56
C VAL A 54 -3.70 4.59 -12.73
N PRO A 55 -3.39 4.00 -13.90
CA PRO A 55 -4.27 4.01 -15.08
C PRO A 55 -5.56 3.19 -14.93
N GLY A 56 -5.74 2.53 -13.78
CA GLY A 56 -6.79 1.57 -13.46
C GLY A 56 -6.19 0.41 -12.68
N ILE A 57 -7.00 -0.37 -11.99
CA ILE A 57 -6.53 -1.52 -11.22
C ILE A 57 -7.50 -2.67 -11.36
N ALA A 58 -7.00 -3.88 -11.60
CA ALA A 58 -7.82 -5.08 -11.59
C ALA A 58 -7.85 -5.73 -10.20
N GLU A 59 -8.86 -6.55 -9.98
CA GLU A 59 -9.08 -7.21 -8.69
C GLU A 59 -7.92 -8.14 -8.30
N ALA A 60 -7.27 -8.76 -9.29
CA ALA A 60 -6.12 -9.63 -9.07
C ALA A 60 -4.93 -8.88 -8.48
N GLU A 61 -4.59 -7.69 -8.98
CA GLU A 61 -3.55 -6.83 -8.42
C GLU A 61 -3.89 -6.42 -6.98
N VAL A 62 -5.14 -6.02 -6.71
CA VAL A 62 -5.61 -5.68 -5.35
C VAL A 62 -5.43 -6.86 -4.40
N LEU A 63 -5.85 -8.07 -4.83
CA LEU A 63 -5.73 -9.28 -4.02
C LEU A 63 -4.26 -9.66 -3.78
N GLY A 64 -3.41 -9.50 -4.79
CA GLY A 64 -1.96 -9.67 -4.65
C GLY A 64 -1.38 -8.76 -3.56
N VAL A 65 -1.71 -7.47 -3.60
CA VAL A 65 -1.23 -6.49 -2.62
C VAL A 65 -1.69 -6.85 -1.21
N LYS A 66 -2.97 -7.21 -1.05
CA LYS A 66 -3.51 -7.66 0.24
C LYS A 66 -2.75 -8.87 0.79
N ARG A 67 -2.37 -9.83 -0.07
CA ARG A 67 -1.56 -11.00 0.33
C ARG A 67 -0.15 -10.62 0.78
N LEU A 68 0.49 -9.64 0.15
CA LEU A 68 1.81 -9.14 0.59
C LEU A 68 1.74 -8.44 1.95
N ILE A 69 0.66 -7.68 2.20
CA ILE A 69 0.43 -6.99 3.47
C ILE A 69 0.16 -7.99 4.61
N GLY A 70 -0.62 -9.03 4.36
CA GLY A 70 -0.77 -10.19 5.25
C GLY A 70 -1.64 -9.98 6.50
N VAL A 71 -2.49 -8.95 6.54
CA VAL A 71 -3.41 -8.62 7.66
C VAL A 71 -4.71 -7.97 7.15
N ASP A 72 -5.64 -7.61 8.05
CA ASP A 72 -6.84 -6.82 7.75
C ASP A 72 -6.51 -5.56 6.94
N CYS A 73 -6.91 -5.59 5.68
CA CYS A 73 -6.60 -4.55 4.71
C CYS A 73 -7.81 -4.22 3.85
N PHE A 74 -8.24 -2.95 3.93
CA PHE A 74 -9.27 -2.39 3.07
C PHE A 74 -8.63 -1.71 1.88
N CYS A 75 -9.23 -1.87 0.70
CA CYS A 75 -8.81 -1.18 -0.51
C CYS A 75 -9.95 -0.29 -0.98
N THR A 76 -9.62 0.94 -1.34
CA THR A 76 -10.54 1.88 -2.00
C THR A 76 -9.90 2.36 -3.29
N VAL A 77 -10.72 2.47 -4.33
CA VAL A 77 -10.33 2.99 -5.64
C VAL A 77 -11.24 4.16 -5.93
N ALA A 78 -10.65 5.33 -6.17
CA ALA A 78 -11.40 6.56 -6.44
C ALA A 78 -10.87 7.23 -7.72
N PRO A 79 -11.73 7.86 -8.53
CA PRO A 79 -11.27 8.66 -9.67
C PRO A 79 -10.32 9.77 -9.19
N GLN A 80 -9.19 9.93 -9.88
CA GLN A 80 -8.26 11.06 -9.68
C GLN A 80 -8.36 12.03 -10.87
N THR A 81 -8.40 11.48 -12.08
CA THR A 81 -8.66 12.21 -13.33
C THR A 81 -9.60 11.39 -14.22
N ALA A 82 -9.82 11.81 -15.46
CA ALA A 82 -10.55 11.02 -16.45
C ALA A 82 -9.82 9.71 -16.84
N GLU A 83 -8.49 9.66 -16.68
CA GLU A 83 -7.64 8.56 -17.15
C GLU A 83 -6.93 7.81 -16.01
N THR A 84 -6.97 8.35 -14.79
CA THR A 84 -6.27 7.79 -13.64
C THR A 84 -7.14 7.71 -12.39
N VAL A 85 -6.81 6.74 -11.55
CA VAL A 85 -7.42 6.50 -10.25
C VAL A 85 -6.38 6.64 -9.13
N LEU A 86 -6.88 6.95 -7.95
CA LEU A 86 -6.17 6.83 -6.69
C LEU A 86 -6.54 5.48 -6.08
N VAL A 87 -5.53 4.67 -5.74
CA VAL A 87 -5.72 3.38 -5.06
C VAL A 87 -5.15 3.51 -3.65
N ARG A 88 -6.01 3.29 -2.65
CA ARG A 88 -5.64 3.42 -1.24
C ARG A 88 -5.89 2.12 -0.51
N PHE A 89 -4.85 1.65 0.17
CA PHE A 89 -4.92 0.54 1.10
C PHE A 89 -4.84 1.08 2.53
N VAL A 90 -5.75 0.62 3.39
CA VAL A 90 -5.79 0.96 4.81
C VAL A 90 -5.56 -0.31 5.61
N VAL A 91 -4.55 -0.28 6.47
CA VAL A 91 -4.03 -1.45 7.18
C VAL A 91 -4.02 -1.15 8.69
N SER A 92 -4.54 -2.06 9.50
CA SER A 92 -4.39 -1.94 10.96
C SER A 92 -2.99 -2.38 11.40
N LEU A 93 -2.30 -1.54 12.18
CA LEU A 93 -0.98 -1.81 12.77
C LEU A 93 -1.10 -2.42 14.17
N LYS A 94 -2.03 -3.38 14.34
CA LYS A 94 -2.21 -4.09 15.61
C LYS A 94 -1.01 -4.98 15.92
#